data_AF-A0A9X3FBE8-F1
#
_entry.id   AF-A0A9X3FBE8-F1
#
_cell.length_a   1.000
_cell.length_b   1.000
_cell.length_c   1.000
_cell.angle_alpha   90.00
_cell.angle_beta   90.00
_cell.angle_gamma   90.00
#
_symmetry.space_group_name_H-M   'P 1'
#
loop_
_entity.id
_entity.type
_entity.pdbx_description
1 polymer ?
#
loop_
_entity_poly.entity_id
_entity_poly.type
_entity_poly.pdbx_seq_one_letter_code
_entity_poly.pdbx_strand_id
1 'polypeptide(L)'
;MKRTILFITLTATFGLFIGCNSGKENQLNRLTKNEINDDWELLFDGKTFNGWRGLGRDSVQTDHWKVENGMIRKVNSDEVPLQANGKPVEGGDLMTIETFDSFELSFEWKIKKAGNSGIKYNVSEEMSTSYGGKYSALGFEYQILDDNDEMYKGKLKPSQYLASLYEMYPAENVQVNPIGEFNHSRIVLNGNHGEHWLNGIKVVEFEFGTAAFDSLFQQSKYARYPDFEKRRKGHIVITNHSDESWYRNIKIRKL
;
A
#
# COMPACT_ATOMS: atom_id res chain seq x y z
N MET A 1 -15.07 89.24 -8.46
CA MET A 1 -14.83 88.18 -7.48
C MET A 1 -15.76 87.00 -7.79
N LYS A 2 -15.26 85.99 -8.52
CA LYS A 2 -16.03 84.79 -8.87
C LYS A 2 -15.43 83.61 -8.09
N ARG A 3 -16.28 82.94 -7.30
CA ARG A 3 -15.94 81.79 -6.46
C ARG A 3 -15.93 80.52 -7.32
N THR A 4 -14.82 79.81 -7.34
CA THR A 4 -14.70 78.48 -7.96
C THR A 4 -15.01 77.41 -6.91
N ILE A 5 -16.00 76.58 -7.18
CA ILE A 5 -16.43 75.44 -6.35
C ILE A 5 -15.54 74.24 -6.71
N LEU A 6 -14.89 73.65 -5.71
CA LEU A 6 -14.08 72.43 -5.84
C LEU A 6 -14.98 71.22 -5.53
N PHE A 7 -15.22 70.35 -6.51
CA PHE A 7 -15.87 69.06 -6.31
C PHE A 7 -14.84 68.02 -5.84
N ILE A 8 -15.05 67.46 -4.64
CA ILE A 8 -14.28 66.34 -4.10
C ILE A 8 -15.02 65.06 -4.50
N THR A 9 -14.44 64.26 -5.39
CA THR A 9 -14.89 62.90 -5.70
C THR A 9 -14.27 61.92 -4.69
N LEU A 10 -15.13 61.33 -3.86
CA LEU A 10 -14.76 60.28 -2.91
C LEU A 10 -14.81 58.92 -3.63
N THR A 11 -13.65 58.36 -4.00
CA THR A 11 -13.55 57.00 -4.53
C THR A 11 -13.56 55.99 -3.39
N ALA A 12 -14.65 55.23 -3.25
CA ALA A 12 -14.75 54.10 -2.34
C ALA A 12 -14.03 52.88 -2.94
N THR A 13 -12.84 52.56 -2.43
CA THR A 13 -12.12 51.33 -2.76
C THR A 13 -12.79 50.14 -2.07
N PHE A 14 -13.48 49.31 -2.84
CA PHE A 14 -14.02 48.03 -2.40
C PHE A 14 -12.86 47.02 -2.31
N GLY A 15 -12.33 46.82 -1.09
CA GLY A 15 -11.27 45.84 -0.84
C GLY A 15 -11.81 44.42 -1.00
N LEU A 16 -11.42 43.73 -2.07
CA LEU A 16 -11.63 42.30 -2.22
C LEU A 16 -10.78 41.57 -1.17
N PHE A 17 -11.41 41.12 -0.08
CA PHE A 17 -10.77 40.18 0.84
C PHE A 17 -10.68 38.82 0.12
N ILE A 18 -9.53 38.56 -0.51
CA ILE A 18 -9.14 37.22 -0.91
C ILE A 18 -8.83 36.47 0.39
N GLY A 19 -9.85 35.81 0.93
CA GLY A 19 -9.66 34.83 1.98
C GLY A 19 -8.75 33.72 1.46
N CYS A 20 -7.49 33.72 1.90
CA CYS A 20 -6.62 32.56 1.79
C CYS A 20 -7.22 31.46 2.66
N ASN A 21 -8.14 30.69 2.08
CA ASN A 21 -8.52 29.40 2.61
C ASN A 21 -7.33 28.46 2.37
N SER A 22 -6.33 28.55 3.24
CA SER A 22 -5.28 27.54 3.34
C SER A 22 -5.94 26.28 3.86
N GLY A 23 -6.54 25.54 2.94
CA GLY A 23 -6.95 24.17 3.18
C GLY A 23 -5.78 23.46 3.86
N LYS A 24 -6.06 22.77 4.95
CA LYS A 24 -5.07 21.92 5.62
C LYS A 24 -4.59 20.90 4.60
N GLU A 25 -3.53 21.23 3.88
CA GLU A 25 -2.80 20.29 3.05
C GLU A 25 -2.28 19.24 4.03
N ASN A 26 -2.88 18.06 3.98
CA ASN A 26 -2.42 16.94 4.76
C ASN A 26 -1.05 16.56 4.17
N GLN A 27 0.02 17.06 4.77
CA GLN A 27 1.37 16.87 4.24
C GLN A 27 1.68 15.37 4.24
N LEU A 28 2.09 14.85 3.08
CA LEU A 28 2.39 13.43 2.89
C LEU A 28 3.46 12.94 3.86
N ASN A 29 3.34 11.67 4.27
CA ASN A 29 4.28 10.94 5.10
C ASN A 29 4.56 11.65 6.43
N ARG A 30 3.49 12.10 7.09
CA ARG A 30 3.53 12.66 8.44
C ARG A 30 2.45 12.07 9.31
N LEU A 31 2.76 12.04 10.60
CA LEU A 31 1.79 11.71 11.65
C LEU A 31 1.10 12.99 12.10
N THR A 32 -0.22 12.91 12.24
CA THR A 32 -1.02 13.92 12.95
C THR A 32 -0.77 13.82 14.45
N LYS A 33 -1.19 14.83 15.21
CA LYS A 33 -1.09 14.79 16.68
C LYS A 33 -1.84 13.59 17.29
N ASN A 34 -3.01 13.26 16.73
CA ASN A 34 -3.78 12.12 17.20
C ASN A 34 -3.07 10.81 16.87
N GLU A 35 -2.53 10.67 15.66
CA GLU A 35 -1.75 9.49 15.29
C GLU A 35 -0.52 9.30 16.21
N ILE A 36 0.19 10.38 16.56
CA ILE A 36 1.29 10.30 17.53
C ILE A 36 0.79 9.85 18.92
N ASN A 37 -0.32 10.41 19.39
CA ASN A 37 -0.89 10.05 20.69
C ASN A 37 -1.44 8.61 20.72
N ASP A 38 -1.84 8.10 19.56
CA ASP A 38 -2.32 6.73 19.36
C ASP A 38 -1.18 5.78 18.95
N ASP A 39 0.08 6.13 19.21
CA ASP A 39 1.28 5.30 18.99
C ASP A 39 1.47 4.82 17.54
N TRP A 40 1.06 5.61 16.56
CA TRP A 40 1.39 5.36 15.16
C TRP A 40 2.85 5.73 14.87
N GLU A 41 3.48 4.93 14.03
CA GLU A 41 4.82 5.14 13.49
C GLU A 41 4.77 5.26 11.97
N LEU A 42 5.71 6.00 11.37
CA LEU A 42 5.90 5.99 9.91
C LEU A 42 6.74 4.78 9.52
N LEU A 43 6.20 3.90 8.68
CA LEU A 43 7.02 2.90 7.99
C LEU A 43 7.75 3.50 6.80
N PHE A 44 7.28 4.64 6.27
CA PHE A 44 7.94 5.35 5.18
C PHE A 44 7.98 6.85 5.45
N ASP A 45 9.18 7.43 5.37
CA ASP A 45 9.45 8.83 5.69
C ASP A 45 9.21 9.80 4.51
N GLY A 46 8.86 9.27 3.33
CA GLY A 46 8.67 10.05 2.11
C GLY A 46 9.95 10.36 1.33
N LYS A 47 11.11 9.90 1.78
CA LYS A 47 12.42 10.36 1.29
C LYS A 47 13.41 9.23 1.04
N THR A 48 13.39 8.20 1.88
CA THR A 48 14.40 7.14 1.88
C THR A 48 13.73 5.77 2.02
N PHE A 49 14.51 4.72 1.77
CA PHE A 49 14.13 3.35 2.09
C PHE A 49 14.56 2.94 3.51
N ASN A 50 14.77 3.88 4.42
CA ASN A 50 15.09 3.54 5.81
C ASN A 50 13.97 2.66 6.39
N GLY A 51 14.35 1.53 6.98
CA GLY A 51 13.41 0.51 7.46
C GLY A 51 12.99 -0.53 6.41
N TRP A 52 13.50 -0.45 5.17
CA TRP A 52 13.20 -1.39 4.08
C TRP A 52 14.47 -1.98 3.45
N ARG A 53 14.34 -3.19 2.91
CA ARG A 53 15.34 -3.90 2.11
C ARG A 53 14.67 -4.84 1.11
N GLY A 54 15.42 -5.35 0.14
CA GLY A 54 14.92 -6.44 -0.71
C GLY A 54 14.78 -7.72 0.09
N LEU A 55 13.73 -8.50 -0.14
CA LEU A 55 13.61 -9.83 0.45
C LEU A 55 14.81 -10.69 0.04
N GLY A 56 15.42 -11.39 1.01
CA GLY A 56 16.61 -12.22 0.79
C GLY A 56 17.88 -11.43 0.50
N ARG A 57 17.90 -10.13 0.78
CA ARG A 57 19.01 -9.21 0.47
C ARG A 57 19.22 -8.17 1.57
N ASP A 58 20.42 -7.58 1.58
CA ASP A 58 20.81 -6.55 2.55
C ASP A 58 20.45 -5.12 2.12
N SER A 59 20.08 -4.92 0.84
CA SER A 59 19.77 -3.61 0.27
C SER A 59 18.53 -3.66 -0.62
N VAL A 60 17.97 -2.48 -0.91
CA VAL A 60 16.88 -2.31 -1.87
C VAL A 60 17.41 -2.38 -3.31
N GLN A 61 16.65 -3.02 -4.21
CA GLN A 61 16.96 -3.10 -5.64
C GLN A 61 16.50 -1.80 -6.30
N THR A 62 17.35 -0.78 -6.26
CA THR A 62 16.97 0.59 -6.65
C THR A 62 16.64 0.76 -8.12
N ASP A 63 16.93 -0.22 -8.99
CA ASP A 63 16.45 -0.22 -10.38
C ASP A 63 14.95 -0.54 -10.48
N HIS A 64 14.43 -1.31 -9.51
CA HIS A 64 13.02 -1.70 -9.43
C HIS A 64 12.21 -0.84 -8.47
N TRP A 65 12.85 -0.25 -7.46
CA TRP A 65 12.21 0.54 -6.41
C TRP A 65 12.82 1.93 -6.34
N LYS A 66 11.99 2.96 -6.51
CA LYS A 66 12.39 4.37 -6.44
C LYS A 66 11.63 5.09 -5.33
N VAL A 67 12.25 6.10 -4.73
CA VAL A 67 11.52 7.11 -3.95
C VAL A 67 11.42 8.36 -4.79
N GLU A 68 10.18 8.73 -5.16
CA GLU A 68 9.90 9.87 -6.04
C GLU A 68 8.68 10.63 -5.52
N ASN A 69 8.78 11.95 -5.41
CA ASN A 69 7.67 12.83 -5.02
C ASN A 69 6.94 12.39 -3.73
N GLY A 70 7.68 11.93 -2.72
CA GLY A 70 7.08 11.47 -1.47
C GLY A 70 6.41 10.10 -1.54
N MET A 71 6.74 9.27 -2.55
CA MET A 71 6.15 7.95 -2.76
C MET A 71 7.24 6.90 -2.96
N ILE A 72 6.99 5.69 -2.50
CA ILE A 72 7.68 4.50 -3.02
C ILE A 72 7.01 4.16 -4.35
N ARG A 73 7.80 4.05 -5.42
CA ARG A 73 7.38 3.64 -6.75
C ARG A 73 8.03 2.31 -7.10
N LYS A 74 7.22 1.32 -7.42
CA LYS A 74 7.68 0.12 -8.12
C LYS A 74 7.73 0.44 -9.61
N VAL A 75 8.91 0.36 -10.21
CA VAL A 75 9.16 0.67 -11.62
C VAL A 75 8.57 -0.44 -12.50
N ASN A 76 7.93 -0.09 -13.61
CA ASN A 76 7.45 -1.10 -14.57
C ASN A 76 8.64 -1.95 -15.04
N SER A 77 8.48 -3.28 -15.09
CA SER A 77 9.58 -4.18 -15.47
C SER A 77 10.15 -3.89 -16.87
N ASP A 78 9.35 -3.34 -17.79
CA ASP A 78 9.81 -2.94 -19.13
C ASP A 78 10.65 -1.65 -19.12
N GLU A 79 10.59 -0.86 -18.04
CA GLU A 79 11.38 0.36 -17.83
C GLU A 79 12.68 0.09 -17.05
N VAL A 80 12.85 -1.12 -16.51
CA VAL A 80 14.07 -1.50 -15.77
C VAL A 80 15.21 -1.70 -16.77
N PRO A 81 16.36 -1.01 -16.58
CA PRO A 81 17.48 -1.14 -17.50
C PRO A 81 18.05 -2.56 -17.49
N LEU A 82 18.56 -3.00 -18.64
CA LEU A 82 19.35 -4.22 -18.72
C LEU A 82 20.73 -4.00 -18.07
N GLN A 83 21.29 -5.07 -17.52
CA GLN A 83 22.69 -5.10 -17.13
C GLN A 83 23.59 -4.93 -18.36
N ALA A 84 24.86 -4.56 -18.16
CA ALA A 84 25.83 -4.37 -19.25
C ALA A 84 26.00 -5.60 -20.17
N ASN A 85 25.70 -6.80 -19.67
CA ASN A 85 25.71 -8.05 -20.42
C ASN A 85 24.38 -8.38 -21.15
N GLY A 86 23.44 -7.43 -21.18
CA GLY A 86 22.13 -7.56 -21.83
C GLY A 86 21.08 -8.36 -21.04
N LYS A 87 21.40 -8.83 -19.83
CA LYS A 87 20.43 -9.58 -19.00
C LYS A 87 19.54 -8.64 -18.18
N PRO A 88 18.29 -9.03 -17.87
CA PRO A 88 17.45 -8.28 -16.94
C PRO A 88 18.13 -8.09 -15.59
N VAL A 89 17.98 -6.92 -14.97
CA VAL A 89 18.34 -6.74 -13.56
C VAL A 89 17.38 -7.58 -12.72
N GLU A 90 17.90 -8.27 -11.73
CA GLU A 90 17.10 -9.13 -10.88
C GLU A 90 16.32 -8.29 -9.87
N GLY A 91 14.99 -8.35 -9.93
CA GLY A 91 14.10 -7.68 -8.99
C GLY A 91 13.93 -8.46 -7.68
N GLY A 92 12.84 -8.15 -6.99
CA GLY A 92 12.46 -8.77 -5.73
C GLY A 92 11.48 -7.92 -4.95
N ASP A 93 10.72 -8.57 -4.09
CA ASP A 93 9.76 -7.92 -3.21
C ASP A 93 10.48 -6.97 -2.22
N LEU A 94 9.85 -5.82 -1.92
CA LEU A 94 10.38 -4.84 -0.97
C LEU A 94 9.82 -5.13 0.43
N MET A 95 10.71 -5.40 1.38
CA MET A 95 10.37 -5.93 2.70
C MET A 95 10.82 -4.98 3.80
N THR A 96 9.99 -4.82 4.83
CA THR A 96 10.37 -4.16 6.07
C THR A 96 11.51 -4.88 6.78
N ILE A 97 12.41 -4.15 7.42
CA ILE A 97 13.48 -4.75 8.26
C ILE A 97 12.87 -5.32 9.54
N GLU A 98 11.95 -4.57 10.16
CA GLU A 98 11.23 -5.00 11.36
C GLU A 98 10.16 -6.06 11.02
N THR A 99 9.77 -6.83 12.03
CA THR A 99 8.65 -7.78 11.98
C THR A 99 7.56 -7.35 12.96
N PHE A 100 6.32 -7.70 12.65
CA PHE A 100 5.13 -7.28 13.38
C PHE A 100 4.24 -8.50 13.66
N ASP A 101 3.65 -8.57 14.85
CA ASP A 101 2.71 -9.63 15.24
C ASP A 101 1.28 -9.09 15.19
N SER A 102 0.84 -8.41 16.25
CA SER A 102 -0.40 -7.64 16.22
C SER A 102 -0.13 -6.20 15.77
N PHE A 103 -0.86 -5.73 14.76
CA PHE A 103 -0.68 -4.41 14.20
C PHE A 103 -1.94 -3.89 13.49
N GLU A 104 -1.98 -2.58 13.32
CA GLU A 104 -2.80 -1.89 12.33
C GLU A 104 -1.87 -1.18 11.34
N LEU A 105 -1.94 -1.59 10.07
CA LEU A 105 -1.21 -0.96 8.97
C LEU A 105 -2.18 -0.06 8.20
N SER A 106 -1.78 1.18 7.94
CA SER A 106 -2.49 2.10 7.06
C SER A 106 -1.57 2.54 5.92
N PHE A 107 -2.08 2.56 4.70
CA PHE A 107 -1.30 2.95 3.53
C PHE A 107 -2.20 3.50 2.44
N GLU A 108 -1.62 4.35 1.60
CA GLU A 108 -2.25 4.75 0.34
C GLU A 108 -1.49 4.14 -0.82
N TRP A 109 -2.25 3.70 -1.83
CA TRP A 109 -1.68 3.09 -3.03
C TRP A 109 -2.37 3.60 -4.31
N LYS A 110 -1.64 3.51 -5.41
CA LYS A 110 -2.12 3.81 -6.76
C LYS A 110 -1.52 2.80 -7.73
N ILE A 111 -2.28 2.42 -8.75
CA ILE A 111 -1.82 1.61 -9.89
C ILE A 111 -2.25 2.25 -11.21
N LYS A 112 -1.60 1.83 -12.31
CA LYS A 112 -2.05 2.08 -13.68
C LYS A 112 -3.05 1.01 -14.13
N LYS A 113 -3.62 1.21 -15.32
CA LYS A 113 -4.50 0.23 -15.99
C LYS A 113 -3.80 -1.13 -16.06
N ALA A 114 -4.55 -2.20 -15.83
CA ALA A 114 -4.06 -3.58 -15.77
C ALA A 114 -3.05 -3.86 -14.63
N GLY A 115 -2.83 -2.90 -13.73
CA GLY A 115 -1.84 -3.02 -12.67
C GLY A 115 -2.16 -4.14 -11.70
N ASN A 116 -1.12 -4.88 -11.33
CA ASN A 116 -1.15 -5.92 -10.30
C ASN A 116 -0.03 -5.64 -9.29
N SER A 117 -0.35 -5.71 -8.02
CA SER A 117 0.57 -5.55 -6.89
C SER A 117 -0.09 -6.13 -5.64
N GLY A 118 0.52 -5.95 -4.48
CA GLY A 118 -0.04 -6.43 -3.22
C GLY A 118 0.76 -6.00 -2.01
N ILE A 119 0.12 -6.06 -0.85
CA ILE A 119 0.78 -5.96 0.44
C ILE A 119 0.70 -7.31 1.13
N LYS A 120 1.85 -7.90 1.42
CA LYS A 120 1.96 -9.14 2.18
C LYS A 120 2.32 -8.87 3.63
N TYR A 121 1.78 -9.70 4.52
CA TYR A 121 2.03 -9.69 5.96
C TYR A 121 2.10 -11.13 6.49
N ASN A 122 2.45 -11.30 7.77
CA ASN A 122 2.78 -12.61 8.35
C ASN A 122 3.94 -13.29 7.59
N VAL A 123 4.77 -12.52 6.88
CA VAL A 123 5.83 -13.03 6.01
C VAL A 123 6.99 -13.55 6.84
N SER A 124 7.43 -14.77 6.57
CA SER A 124 8.70 -15.30 7.04
C SER A 124 9.70 -15.27 5.88
N GLU A 125 10.80 -14.53 6.04
CA GLU A 125 11.87 -14.50 5.04
C GLU A 125 12.47 -15.89 4.84
N GLU A 126 12.74 -16.62 5.93
CA GLU A 126 13.28 -17.98 5.87
C GLU A 126 12.39 -18.92 5.06
N MET A 127 11.08 -18.91 5.33
CA MET A 127 10.11 -19.69 4.55
C MET A 127 10.11 -19.25 3.08
N SER A 128 10.13 -17.95 2.84
CA SER A 128 10.13 -17.37 1.49
C SER A 128 11.35 -17.81 0.68
N THR A 129 12.55 -17.75 1.26
CA THR A 129 13.79 -18.13 0.58
C THR A 129 13.97 -19.65 0.47
N SER A 130 13.31 -20.43 1.33
CA SER A 130 13.43 -21.90 1.33
C SER A 130 12.44 -22.58 0.38
N TYR A 131 11.20 -22.08 0.30
CA TYR A 131 10.12 -22.71 -0.47
C TYR A 131 9.53 -21.83 -1.58
N GLY A 132 9.74 -20.53 -1.51
CA GLY A 132 9.21 -19.56 -2.46
C GLY A 132 10.16 -19.32 -3.65
N GLY A 133 9.84 -18.29 -4.43
CA GLY A 133 10.83 -17.71 -5.33
C GLY A 133 11.90 -17.00 -4.50
N LYS A 134 13.18 -17.08 -4.93
CA LYS A 134 14.34 -16.57 -4.17
C LYS A 134 14.16 -15.16 -3.58
N TYR A 135 13.37 -14.30 -4.23
CA TYR A 135 13.08 -12.93 -3.78
C TYR A 135 11.58 -12.61 -3.76
N SER A 136 10.72 -13.62 -3.61
CA SER A 136 9.26 -13.46 -3.52
C SER A 136 8.75 -13.96 -2.18
N ALA A 137 7.98 -13.12 -1.50
CA ALA A 137 7.47 -13.38 -0.17
C ALA A 137 6.40 -14.47 -0.15
N LEU A 138 6.51 -15.35 0.83
CA LEU A 138 5.45 -16.24 1.30
C LEU A 138 4.83 -15.64 2.58
N GLY A 139 3.60 -15.14 2.42
CA GLY A 139 2.76 -14.58 3.47
C GLY A 139 1.36 -14.30 2.94
N PHE A 140 0.45 -13.92 3.82
CA PHE A 140 -0.92 -13.52 3.48
C PHE A 140 -0.89 -12.21 2.71
N GLU A 141 -1.76 -12.07 1.72
CA GLU A 141 -1.71 -10.97 0.76
C GLU A 141 -3.03 -10.21 0.70
N TYR A 142 -2.97 -8.90 0.96
CA TYR A 142 -3.95 -7.94 0.50
C TYR A 142 -3.69 -7.68 -0.98
N GLN A 143 -4.62 -8.12 -1.82
CA GLN A 143 -4.49 -7.99 -3.27
C GLN A 143 -4.69 -6.54 -3.72
N ILE A 144 -3.85 -6.07 -4.66
CA ILE A 144 -4.03 -4.79 -5.35
C ILE A 144 -4.10 -5.05 -6.85
N LEU A 145 -5.28 -4.89 -7.45
CA LEU A 145 -5.54 -5.28 -8.83
C LEU A 145 -6.51 -4.31 -9.53
N ASP A 146 -6.32 -4.10 -10.83
CA ASP A 146 -7.32 -3.50 -11.72
C ASP A 146 -8.36 -4.56 -12.14
N ASP A 147 -9.32 -4.86 -11.26
CA ASP A 147 -10.34 -5.90 -11.45
C ASP A 147 -11.12 -5.79 -12.77
N ASN A 148 -11.28 -4.56 -13.28
CA ASN A 148 -12.10 -4.27 -14.46
C ASN A 148 -11.33 -4.41 -15.78
N ASP A 149 -10.01 -4.57 -15.73
CA ASP A 149 -9.21 -4.77 -16.93
C ASP A 149 -9.58 -6.09 -17.62
N GLU A 150 -9.52 -6.10 -18.95
CA GLU A 150 -9.84 -7.26 -19.78
C GLU A 150 -8.95 -8.48 -19.49
N MET A 151 -7.75 -8.28 -18.92
CA MET A 151 -6.87 -9.35 -18.49
C MET A 151 -7.46 -10.18 -17.34
N TYR A 152 -8.24 -9.56 -16.45
CA TYR A 152 -8.68 -10.16 -15.20
C TYR A 152 -10.19 -10.35 -15.12
N LYS A 153 -10.96 -9.42 -15.69
CA LYS A 153 -12.42 -9.37 -15.56
C LYS A 153 -13.08 -10.68 -15.96
N GLY A 154 -13.74 -11.32 -14.99
CA GLY A 154 -14.48 -12.57 -15.18
C GLY A 154 -13.60 -13.82 -15.37
N LYS A 155 -12.28 -13.71 -15.13
CA LYS A 155 -11.31 -14.79 -15.35
C LYS A 155 -10.71 -15.35 -14.07
N LEU A 156 -10.77 -14.58 -12.98
CA LEU A 156 -10.20 -14.96 -11.69
C LEU A 156 -11.27 -15.48 -10.71
N LYS A 157 -10.83 -16.25 -9.72
CA LYS A 157 -11.67 -16.59 -8.56
C LYS A 157 -12.01 -15.32 -7.78
N PRO A 158 -13.17 -15.25 -7.10
CA PRO A 158 -13.54 -14.09 -6.28
C PRO A 158 -12.43 -13.64 -5.30
N SER A 159 -11.75 -14.58 -4.64
CA SER A 159 -10.67 -14.30 -3.68
C SER A 159 -9.35 -13.87 -4.30
N GLN A 160 -9.27 -13.66 -5.62
CA GLN A 160 -8.07 -13.19 -6.33
C GLN A 160 -8.18 -11.73 -6.79
N TYR A 161 -9.32 -11.08 -6.57
CA TYR A 161 -9.58 -9.68 -6.92
C TYR A 161 -9.21 -8.71 -5.78
N LEU A 162 -9.24 -7.42 -6.10
CA LEU A 162 -8.83 -6.31 -5.24
C LEU A 162 -9.30 -6.44 -3.78
N ALA A 163 -8.41 -6.12 -2.85
CA ALA A 163 -8.60 -6.07 -1.41
C ALA A 163 -8.94 -7.41 -0.72
N SER A 164 -9.10 -8.49 -1.48
CA SER A 164 -9.29 -9.84 -0.95
C SER A 164 -8.08 -10.27 -0.13
N LEU A 165 -8.29 -11.23 0.79
CA LEU A 165 -7.19 -12.06 1.25
C LEU A 165 -6.91 -13.09 0.15
N TYR A 166 -5.87 -12.84 -0.64
CA TYR A 166 -5.62 -13.55 -1.90
C TYR A 166 -5.69 -15.07 -1.73
N GLU A 167 -6.45 -15.75 -2.60
CA GLU A 167 -6.72 -17.21 -2.58
C GLU A 167 -7.54 -17.74 -1.39
N MET A 168 -8.01 -16.90 -0.47
CA MET A 168 -8.76 -17.36 0.70
C MET A 168 -10.11 -16.65 0.86
N TYR A 169 -10.12 -15.35 1.16
CA TYR A 169 -11.37 -14.62 1.46
C TYR A 169 -11.61 -13.53 0.41
N PRO A 170 -12.71 -13.59 -0.36
CA PRO A 170 -13.08 -12.53 -1.28
C PRO A 170 -13.45 -11.25 -0.54
N ALA A 171 -13.06 -10.11 -1.10
CA ALA A 171 -13.52 -8.83 -0.63
C ALA A 171 -14.99 -8.58 -1.01
N GLU A 172 -15.75 -8.01 -0.09
CA GLU A 172 -17.14 -7.60 -0.29
C GLU A 172 -17.26 -6.07 -0.25
N ASN A 173 -18.30 -5.52 -0.91
CA ASN A 173 -18.59 -4.07 -0.89
C ASN A 173 -17.42 -3.17 -1.34
N VAL A 174 -16.60 -3.67 -2.28
CA VAL A 174 -15.42 -2.98 -2.81
C VAL A 174 -15.84 -1.66 -3.48
N GLN A 175 -15.33 -0.54 -2.93
CA GLN A 175 -15.44 0.78 -3.54
C GLN A 175 -14.03 1.34 -3.76
N VAL A 176 -13.57 1.26 -5.01
CA VAL A 176 -12.24 1.72 -5.42
C VAL A 176 -12.35 3.03 -6.19
N ASN A 177 -11.40 3.93 -5.97
CA ASN A 177 -11.25 5.12 -6.79
C ASN A 177 -10.78 4.74 -8.21
N PRO A 178 -11.04 5.59 -9.22
CA PRO A 178 -10.58 5.35 -10.58
C PRO A 178 -9.08 5.04 -10.68
N ILE A 179 -8.71 4.29 -11.73
CA ILE A 179 -7.31 4.02 -12.06
C ILE A 179 -6.52 5.33 -12.19
N GLY A 180 -5.32 5.36 -11.60
CA GLY A 180 -4.50 6.56 -11.53
C GLY A 180 -4.79 7.47 -10.33
N GLU A 181 -5.81 7.18 -9.53
CA GLU A 181 -6.07 7.86 -8.26
C GLU A 181 -5.59 7.03 -7.07
N PHE A 182 -5.32 7.72 -5.95
CA PHE A 182 -4.92 7.06 -4.71
C PHE A 182 -6.12 6.48 -3.99
N ASN A 183 -5.96 5.26 -3.51
CA ASN A 183 -6.87 4.58 -2.60
C ASN A 183 -6.22 4.51 -1.22
N HIS A 184 -7.03 4.57 -0.17
CA HIS A 184 -6.59 4.35 1.20
C HIS A 184 -6.99 2.96 1.66
N SER A 185 -6.06 2.22 2.24
CA SER A 185 -6.30 0.86 2.74
C SER A 185 -5.80 0.70 4.16
N ARG A 186 -6.42 -0.21 4.90
CA ARG A 186 -5.94 -0.67 6.20
C ARG A 186 -5.92 -2.19 6.25
N ILE A 187 -4.92 -2.73 6.93
CA ILE A 187 -4.86 -4.13 7.34
C ILE A 187 -4.78 -4.13 8.86
N VAL A 188 -5.76 -4.75 9.50
CA VAL A 188 -5.76 -4.98 10.95
C VAL A 188 -5.45 -6.44 11.18
N LEU A 189 -4.48 -6.71 12.02
CA LEU A 189 -4.18 -8.06 12.48
C LEU A 189 -4.02 -8.00 14.00
N ASN A 190 -5.00 -8.47 14.76
CA ASN A 190 -5.04 -8.37 16.22
C ASN A 190 -5.30 -9.73 16.87
N GLY A 191 -4.29 -10.34 17.48
CA GLY A 191 -4.45 -11.63 18.17
C GLY A 191 -4.68 -12.80 17.21
N ASN A 192 -5.91 -13.20 16.90
CA ASN A 192 -6.21 -14.11 15.79
C ASN A 192 -7.16 -13.48 14.77
N HIS A 193 -7.57 -12.25 15.03
CA HIS A 193 -8.50 -11.50 14.21
C HIS A 193 -7.78 -10.77 13.09
N GLY A 194 -8.33 -10.82 11.87
CA GLY A 194 -7.80 -10.16 10.70
C GLY A 194 -8.87 -9.40 9.92
N GLU A 195 -8.55 -8.19 9.47
CA GLU A 195 -9.45 -7.37 8.66
C GLU A 195 -8.69 -6.70 7.51
N HIS A 196 -9.36 -6.58 6.36
CA HIS A 196 -8.95 -5.67 5.28
C HIS A 196 -9.98 -4.56 5.10
N TRP A 197 -9.48 -3.35 4.88
CA TRP A 197 -10.29 -2.17 4.62
C TRP A 197 -9.84 -1.50 3.32
N LEU A 198 -10.80 -0.93 2.59
CA LEU A 198 -10.58 -0.12 1.39
C LEU A 198 -11.48 1.12 1.47
N ASN A 199 -10.87 2.30 1.36
CA ASN A 199 -11.53 3.60 1.36
C ASN A 199 -12.56 3.78 2.48
N GLY A 200 -12.19 3.33 3.69
CA GLY A 200 -13.04 3.43 4.89
C GLY A 200 -14.08 2.34 5.05
N ILE A 201 -14.17 1.38 4.13
CA ILE A 201 -15.11 0.25 4.18
C ILE A 201 -14.34 -1.02 4.55
N LYS A 202 -14.83 -1.78 5.54
CA LYS A 202 -14.32 -3.13 5.81
C LYS A 202 -14.82 -4.06 4.72
N VAL A 203 -13.89 -4.75 4.06
CA VAL A 203 -14.17 -5.59 2.89
C VAL A 203 -13.84 -7.06 3.13
N VAL A 204 -12.96 -7.37 4.09
CA VAL A 204 -12.66 -8.75 4.52
C VAL A 204 -12.56 -8.77 6.04
N GLU A 205 -13.05 -9.85 6.64
CA GLU A 205 -12.87 -10.20 8.05
C GLU A 205 -12.65 -11.71 8.16
N PHE A 206 -11.67 -12.12 8.97
CA PHE A 206 -11.31 -13.52 9.17
C PHE A 206 -10.69 -13.75 10.54
N GLU A 207 -10.63 -15.01 10.96
CA GLU A 207 -10.10 -15.41 12.26
C GLU A 207 -9.25 -16.67 12.12
N PHE A 208 -7.98 -16.58 12.51
CA PHE A 208 -7.04 -17.70 12.52
C PHE A 208 -7.52 -18.84 13.43
N GLY A 209 -7.25 -20.08 13.03
CA GLY A 209 -7.58 -21.28 13.81
C GLY A 209 -9.07 -21.62 13.89
N THR A 210 -9.90 -20.96 13.08
CA THR A 210 -11.30 -21.35 12.90
C THR A 210 -11.44 -22.37 11.79
N ALA A 211 -12.47 -23.24 11.88
CA ALA A 211 -12.76 -24.23 10.84
C ALA A 211 -13.01 -23.59 9.47
N ALA A 212 -13.54 -22.37 9.42
CA ALA A 212 -13.72 -21.61 8.19
C ALA A 212 -12.37 -21.23 7.55
N PHE A 213 -11.45 -20.70 8.36
CA PHE A 213 -10.10 -20.36 7.92
C PHE A 213 -9.33 -21.59 7.46
N ASP A 214 -9.36 -22.66 8.26
CA ASP A 214 -8.65 -23.90 7.95
C ASP A 214 -9.17 -24.52 6.65
N SER A 215 -10.49 -24.53 6.46
CA SER A 215 -11.11 -25.04 5.23
C SER A 215 -10.69 -24.25 3.99
N LEU A 216 -10.66 -22.92 4.06
CA LEU A 216 -10.21 -22.06 2.96
C LEU A 216 -8.70 -22.19 2.72
N PHE A 217 -7.91 -22.29 3.79
CA PHE A 217 -6.47 -22.51 3.70
C PHE A 217 -6.14 -23.81 2.98
N GLN A 218 -6.79 -24.93 3.35
CA GLN A 218 -6.58 -26.24 2.72
C GLN A 218 -6.93 -26.26 1.22
N GLN A 219 -7.85 -25.39 0.78
CA GLN A 219 -8.22 -25.23 -0.64
C GLN A 219 -7.32 -24.24 -1.39
N SER A 220 -6.54 -23.44 -0.68
CA SER A 220 -5.67 -22.41 -1.26
C SER A 220 -4.36 -23.00 -1.79
N LYS A 221 -3.66 -22.23 -2.63
CA LYS A 221 -2.28 -22.57 -3.04
C LYS A 221 -1.29 -22.67 -1.87
N TYR A 222 -1.63 -22.16 -0.69
CA TYR A 222 -0.73 -22.08 0.46
C TYR A 222 -0.59 -23.40 1.22
N ALA A 223 -1.58 -24.30 1.14
CA ALA A 223 -1.59 -25.57 1.86
C ALA A 223 -0.38 -26.49 1.56
N ARG A 224 0.30 -26.25 0.43
CA ARG A 224 1.53 -26.97 0.07
C ARG A 224 2.76 -26.57 0.88
N TYR A 225 2.71 -25.43 1.57
CA TYR A 225 3.83 -24.90 2.34
C TYR A 225 3.65 -25.27 3.81
N PRO A 226 4.57 -26.06 4.39
CA PRO A 226 4.51 -26.42 5.80
C PRO A 226 4.40 -25.18 6.68
N ASP A 227 3.53 -25.25 7.68
CA ASP A 227 3.32 -24.23 8.70
C ASP A 227 2.84 -22.86 8.18
N PHE A 228 2.45 -22.69 6.92
CA PHE A 228 2.06 -21.38 6.37
C PHE A 228 0.85 -20.76 7.10
N GLU A 229 -0.12 -21.58 7.49
CA GLU A 229 -1.33 -21.18 8.20
C GLU A 229 -1.06 -20.58 9.58
N LYS A 230 0.12 -20.88 10.16
CA LYS A 230 0.45 -20.40 11.51
C LYS A 230 0.66 -18.89 11.51
N ARG A 231 -0.05 -18.23 12.42
CA ARG A 231 0.25 -16.85 12.81
C ARG A 231 1.67 -16.75 13.35
N ARG A 232 2.39 -15.70 12.95
CA ARG A 232 3.74 -15.39 13.43
C ARG A 232 3.98 -13.89 13.40
N LYS A 233 5.00 -13.47 14.15
CA LYS A 233 5.64 -12.18 13.93
C LYS A 233 6.33 -12.21 12.57
N GLY A 234 5.91 -11.35 11.63
CA GLY A 234 6.36 -11.40 10.25
C GLY A 234 6.56 -10.02 9.62
N HIS A 235 7.21 -9.99 8.46
CA HIS A 235 7.46 -8.75 7.75
C HIS A 235 6.21 -8.23 7.03
N ILE A 236 6.13 -6.91 6.86
CA ILE A 236 5.29 -6.27 5.84
C ILE A 236 6.10 -6.17 4.54
N VAL A 237 5.48 -6.54 3.42
CA VAL A 237 6.11 -6.63 2.10
C VAL A 237 5.24 -5.98 1.04
N ILE A 238 5.86 -5.21 0.13
CA ILE A 238 5.25 -4.76 -1.12
C ILE A 238 5.74 -5.68 -2.23
N THR A 239 4.81 -6.26 -3.00
CA THR A 239 5.16 -7.25 -4.03
C THR A 239 5.74 -6.61 -5.29
N ASN A 240 6.68 -7.31 -5.92
CA ASN A 240 7.30 -6.92 -7.18
C ASN A 240 6.66 -7.67 -8.36
N HIS A 241 5.38 -7.42 -8.61
CA HIS A 241 4.71 -7.79 -9.87
C HIS A 241 5.29 -6.99 -11.05
N SER A 242 4.95 -7.31 -12.29
CA SER A 242 5.55 -6.64 -13.47
C SER A 242 5.12 -5.17 -13.62
N ASP A 243 3.95 -4.83 -13.10
CA ASP A 243 3.31 -3.54 -13.33
C ASP A 243 3.86 -2.43 -12.44
N GLU A 244 3.52 -1.20 -12.78
CA GLU A 244 3.91 -0.03 -12.01
C GLU A 244 2.90 0.27 -10.88
N SER A 245 3.41 0.57 -9.69
CA SER A 245 2.59 0.90 -8.51
C SER A 245 3.27 1.95 -7.63
N TRP A 246 2.47 2.71 -6.89
CA TRP A 246 2.94 3.77 -5.99
C TRP A 246 2.32 3.64 -4.60
N TYR A 247 3.11 3.95 -3.58
CA TYR A 247 2.72 3.87 -2.18
C TYR A 247 3.17 5.10 -1.42
N ARG A 248 2.33 5.58 -0.50
CA ARG A 248 2.64 6.70 0.41
C ARG A 248 1.82 6.58 1.69
N ASN A 249 2.11 7.45 2.65
CA ASN A 249 1.41 7.47 3.93
C ASN A 249 1.39 6.08 4.61
N ILE A 250 2.49 5.33 4.47
CA ILE A 250 2.61 3.99 5.07
C ILE A 250 2.91 4.17 6.55
N LYS A 251 1.92 3.87 7.38
CA LYS A 251 1.92 4.05 8.83
C LYS A 251 1.56 2.72 9.49
N ILE A 252 2.11 2.46 10.66
CA ILE A 252 1.79 1.27 11.44
C ILE A 252 1.60 1.62 12.90
N ARG A 253 0.66 0.96 13.55
CA ARG A 253 0.49 0.97 15.00
C ARG A 253 0.60 -0.47 15.50
N LYS A 254 1.50 -0.74 16.44
CA LYS A 254 1.61 -2.04 17.11
C LYS A 254 0.44 -2.17 18.10
N LEU A 255 -0.23 -3.32 18.15
CA LEU A 255 -1.41 -3.57 19.00
C LEU A 255 -1.10 -4.53 20.14
#